data_AF-A0A7W0XK33-F1
#
_entry.id   AF-A0A7W0XK33-F1
#
_cell.length_a   1.000
_cell.length_b   1.000
_cell.length_c   1.000
_cell.angle_alpha   90.00
_cell.angle_beta   90.00
_cell.angle_gamma   90.00
#
_symmetry.space_group_name_H-M   'P 1'
#
loop_
_entity.id
_entity.type
_entity.pdbx_description
1 polymer ?
#
loop_
_entity_poly.entity_id
_entity_poly.type
_entity_poly.pdbx_seq_one_letter_code
_entity_poly.pdbx_strand_id
1 'polypeptide(L)'
;MPAFICTACGTEFPPSPSPPTTCPICADARQYVPAGGQGWTTLDELARGHANTFRQHEPKVLAIRTEPSFAIGERAFLILSDAGNLLWDCLTLIDDATVTLIRALGGLAAIAISHP
;
A
#
# COMPACT_ATOMS: atom_id res chain seq x y z
N MET A 1 17.07 -5.55 -10.06
CA MET A 1 17.22 -4.21 -9.45
C MET A 1 16.02 -4.01 -8.55
N PRO A 2 16.18 -3.48 -7.33
CA PRO A 2 15.04 -3.28 -6.43
C PRO A 2 14.17 -2.12 -6.90
N ALA A 3 12.87 -2.20 -6.62
CA ALA A 3 11.99 -1.04 -6.58
C ALA A 3 12.11 -0.36 -5.21
N PHE A 4 12.13 0.97 -5.20
CA PHE A 4 12.29 1.74 -3.96
C PHE A 4 10.98 2.39 -3.55
N ILE A 5 10.66 2.26 -2.27
CA ILE A 5 9.46 2.78 -1.63
C ILE A 5 9.84 3.98 -0.78
N CYS A 6 9.17 5.11 -0.97
CA CYS A 6 9.38 6.27 -0.11
C CYS A 6 8.80 6.01 1.28
N THR A 7 9.61 6.09 2.32
CA THR A 7 9.16 5.84 3.70
C THR A 7 8.22 6.93 4.25
N ALA A 8 8.14 8.09 3.59
CA ALA A 8 7.26 9.18 3.97
C ALA A 8 5.85 9.03 3.37
N CYS A 9 5.72 8.70 2.08
CA CYS A 9 4.42 8.62 1.38
C CYS A 9 3.97 7.22 0.96
N GLY A 10 4.84 6.21 1.00
CA GLY A 10 4.51 4.83 0.62
C GLY A 10 4.58 4.54 -0.89
N THR A 11 4.77 5.57 -1.72
CA THR A 11 4.87 5.38 -3.17
C THR A 11 6.10 4.56 -3.57
N GLU A 12 5.89 3.51 -4.36
CA GLU A 12 6.94 2.73 -5.01
C GLU A 12 7.30 3.32 -6.38
N PHE A 13 8.60 3.33 -6.71
CA PHE A 13 9.13 3.78 -7.98
C PHE A 13 9.68 2.63 -8.82
N PRO A 14 9.76 2.77 -10.16
CA PRO A 14 10.32 1.75 -11.03
C PRO A 14 11.71 1.27 -10.59
N PRO A 15 12.04 -0.02 -10.82
CA PRO A 15 13.32 -0.58 -10.42
C PRO A 15 14.55 0.21 -10.90
N SER A 16 15.47 0.50 -9.99
CA SER A 16 16.67 1.29 -10.25
C SER A 16 17.88 0.73 -9.48
N PRO A 17 19.13 1.11 -9.83
CA PRO A 17 20.31 0.60 -9.11
C PRO A 17 20.53 1.34 -7.79
N SER A 18 19.93 2.53 -7.65
CA SER A 18 19.97 3.39 -6.48
C SER A 18 18.63 4.11 -6.32
N PRO A 19 18.21 4.44 -5.08
CA PRO A 19 16.96 5.17 -4.87
C PRO A 19 17.01 6.57 -5.52
N PRO A 20 15.85 7.16 -5.87
CA PRO A 20 15.80 8.54 -6.32
C PRO A 20 16.41 9.50 -5.28
N THR A 21 17.03 10.59 -5.72
CA THR A 21 17.56 11.62 -4.80
C THR A 21 16.43 12.28 -3.99
N THR A 22 15.24 12.38 -4.58
CA THR A 22 14.06 12.97 -3.94
C THR A 22 12.82 12.27 -4.47
N CYS A 23 11.86 11.99 -3.59
CA CYS A 23 10.54 11.54 -3.95
C CYS A 23 9.75 12.71 -4.55
N PRO A 24 9.33 12.65 -5.84
CA PRO A 24 8.57 13.72 -6.48
C PRO A 24 7.22 13.97 -5.80
N ILE A 25 6.59 12.94 -5.21
CA ILE A 25 5.34 13.08 -4.46
C ILE A 25 5.58 13.92 -3.20
N CYS A 26 6.62 13.62 -2.43
CA CYS A 26 6.99 14.38 -1.24
C CYS A 26 7.64 15.74 -1.53
N ALA A 27 8.01 16.02 -2.78
CA ALA A 27 8.46 17.34 -3.22
C ALA A 27 7.29 18.25 -3.62
N ASP A 28 6.09 17.70 -3.85
CA ASP A 28 4.88 18.48 -4.06
C ASP A 28 4.50 19.17 -2.75
N ALA A 29 4.26 20.48 -2.81
CA ALA A 29 3.93 21.30 -1.64
C ALA A 29 2.64 20.89 -0.91
N ARG A 30 1.78 20.08 -1.56
CA ARG A 30 0.56 19.53 -0.97
C ARG A 30 0.84 18.32 -0.09
N GLN A 31 1.99 17.67 -0.26
CA GLN A 31 2.32 16.46 0.48
C GLN A 31 2.91 16.81 1.85
N TYR A 32 2.34 16.21 2.89
CA TYR A 32 2.96 16.24 4.22
C TYR A 32 4.21 15.35 4.23
N VAL A 33 5.31 15.90 4.74
CA VAL A 33 6.58 15.20 4.97
C VAL A 33 6.86 15.21 6.47
N PRO A 34 7.12 14.05 7.10
CA PRO A 34 7.40 13.98 8.53
C PRO A 34 8.71 14.70 8.87
N ALA A 35 8.93 15.02 10.15
CA ALA A 35 10.15 15.71 10.62
C ALA A 35 11.45 14.96 10.27
N GLY A 36 11.39 13.62 10.17
CA GLY A 36 12.50 12.77 9.71
C GLY A 36 12.81 12.87 8.22
N GLY A 37 12.03 13.63 7.45
CA GLY A 37 12.20 13.81 6.01
C GLY A 37 11.75 12.61 5.18
N GLN A 38 12.33 12.52 3.99
CA GLN A 38 12.12 11.41 3.06
C GLN A 38 13.18 10.34 3.30
N GLY A 39 12.82 9.09 3.08
CA GLY A 39 13.74 7.96 3.08
C GLY A 39 13.28 6.89 2.10
N TRP A 40 14.07 5.82 2.01
CA TRP A 40 13.84 4.75 1.05
C TRP A 40 13.92 3.38 1.71
N THR A 41 13.04 2.50 1.31
CA THR A 41 13.07 1.07 1.64
C THR A 41 12.69 0.26 0.41
N THR A 42 12.58 -1.06 0.52
CA THR A 42 12.03 -1.95 -0.51
C THR A 42 10.89 -2.78 0.06
N LEU A 43 10.12 -3.44 -0.81
CA LEU A 43 9.05 -4.33 -0.37
C LEU A 43 9.57 -5.45 0.55
N ASP A 44 10.69 -6.07 0.21
CA ASP A 44 11.33 -7.13 1.01
C ASP A 44 11.72 -6.63 2.40
N GLU A 45 12.27 -5.41 2.48
CA GLU A 45 12.67 -4.83 3.76
C GLU A 45 11.47 -4.48 4.63
N LEU A 46 10.42 -3.92 4.01
CA LEU A 46 9.16 -3.57 4.68
C LEU A 46 8.49 -4.82 5.28
N ALA A 47 8.41 -5.90 4.49
CA ALA A 47 7.79 -7.16 4.88
C ALA A 47 8.48 -7.87 6.06
N ARG A 48 9.73 -7.55 6.40
CA ARG A 48 10.42 -8.14 7.57
C ARG A 48 9.85 -7.68 8.91
N GLY A 49 9.19 -6.54 8.95
CA GLY A 49 8.70 -5.93 10.19
C GLY A 49 7.23 -5.53 10.18
N HIS A 50 6.55 -5.73 9.04
CA HIS A 50 5.18 -5.27 8.83
C HIS A 50 4.34 -6.42 8.25
N ALA A 51 3.04 -6.41 8.55
CA ALA A 51 2.07 -7.31 7.97
C ALA A 51 0.76 -6.57 7.73
N ASN A 52 -0.02 -7.00 6.76
CA ASN A 52 -1.38 -6.48 6.61
C ASN A 52 -2.34 -7.13 7.60
N THR A 53 -3.20 -6.31 8.18
CA THR A 53 -4.29 -6.69 9.08
C THR A 53 -5.62 -6.44 8.42
N PHE A 54 -6.62 -7.23 8.79
CA PHE A 54 -7.95 -7.23 8.17
C PHE A 54 -9.00 -6.96 9.24
N ARG A 55 -9.89 -6.00 8.98
CA ARG A 55 -11.03 -5.70 9.85
C ARG A 55 -12.30 -5.67 9.04
N GLN A 56 -13.27 -6.49 9.41
CA GLN A 56 -14.62 -6.39 8.86
C GLN A 56 -15.28 -5.11 9.35
N HIS A 57 -15.64 -4.24 8.41
CA HIS A 57 -16.39 -3.03 8.67
C HIS A 57 -17.89 -3.25 8.44
N GLU A 58 -18.24 -4.00 7.39
CA GLU A 58 -19.60 -4.40 7.03
C GLU A 58 -19.57 -5.82 6.43
N PRO A 59 -20.72 -6.53 6.28
CA PRO A 59 -20.75 -7.91 5.79
C PRO A 59 -19.95 -8.17 4.50
N LYS A 60 -19.92 -7.19 3.59
CA LYS A 60 -19.19 -7.26 2.31
C LYS A 60 -18.04 -6.25 2.20
N VAL A 61 -17.57 -5.69 3.32
CA VAL A 61 -16.49 -4.68 3.33
C VAL A 61 -15.44 -5.03 4.37
N LEU A 62 -14.23 -5.32 3.89
CA LEU A 62 -13.05 -5.59 4.69
C LEU A 62 -12.05 -4.45 4.54
N ALA A 63 -11.73 -3.76 5.63
CA ALA A 63 -10.60 -2.84 5.67
C ALA A 63 -9.30 -3.61 5.77
N ILE A 64 -8.28 -3.16 5.03
CA ILE A 64 -6.93 -3.71 5.06
C ILE A 64 -5.97 -2.57 5.43
N ARG A 65 -5.10 -2.82 6.42
CA ARG A 65 -4.09 -1.86 6.89
C ARG A 65 -2.77 -2.56 7.16
N THR A 66 -1.66 -1.91 6.82
CA THR A 66 -0.33 -2.36 7.22
C THR A 66 -0.07 -2.01 8.69
N GLU A 67 0.37 -3.00 9.47
CA GLU A 67 0.76 -2.84 10.87
C GLU A 67 2.19 -3.37 11.11
N PRO A 68 3.07 -2.63 11.82
CA PRO A 68 2.86 -1.28 12.34
C PRO A 68 2.51 -0.24 11.25
N SER A 69 1.93 0.91 11.60
CA SER A 69 1.60 1.94 10.61
C SER A 69 2.84 2.36 9.82
N PHE A 70 2.71 2.37 8.49
CA PHE A 70 3.78 2.74 7.56
C PHE A 70 3.40 3.97 6.73
N ALA A 71 4.38 4.83 6.43
CA ALA A 71 4.22 6.05 5.66
C ALA A 71 3.01 6.90 6.11
N ILE A 72 2.08 7.21 5.22
CA ILE A 72 0.87 8.00 5.52
C ILE A 72 -0.23 7.21 6.25
N GLY A 73 -0.01 5.92 6.55
CA GLY A 73 -1.00 5.07 7.21
C GLY A 73 -2.22 4.79 6.35
N GLU A 74 -1.99 4.59 5.05
CA GLU A 74 -3.05 4.31 4.07
C GLU A 74 -3.87 3.06 4.45
N ARG A 75 -5.11 3.03 3.98
CA ARG A 75 -6.05 1.93 4.20
C ARG A 75 -6.80 1.68 2.91
N ALA A 76 -6.71 0.45 2.42
CA ALA A 76 -7.57 -0.03 1.36
C ALA A 76 -8.83 -0.69 1.92
N PHE A 77 -9.86 -0.79 1.09
CA PHE A 77 -11.05 -1.60 1.37
C PHE A 77 -11.26 -2.64 0.27
N LEU A 78 -11.34 -3.90 0.65
CA LEU A 78 -11.85 -4.97 -0.20
C LEU A 78 -13.37 -5.01 -0.10
N ILE A 79 -14.03 -4.70 -1.21
CA ILE A 79 -15.49 -4.70 -1.35
C ILE A 79 -15.89 -5.97 -2.09
N LEU A 80 -16.62 -6.85 -1.42
CA LEU A 80 -17.08 -8.12 -1.97
C LEU A 80 -18.36 -7.93 -2.77
N SER A 81 -18.44 -8.52 -3.96
CA SER A 81 -19.61 -8.41 -4.84
C SER A 81 -19.75 -9.63 -5.75
N ASP A 82 -21.00 -9.99 -6.05
CA ASP A 82 -21.32 -11.12 -6.93
C ASP A 82 -20.91 -10.84 -8.39
N ALA A 83 -20.69 -9.56 -8.73
CA ALA A 83 -20.17 -9.11 -10.04
C ALA A 83 -18.62 -9.06 -10.10
N GLY A 84 -17.93 -9.42 -9.01
CA GLY A 84 -16.48 -9.34 -8.86
C GLY A 84 -16.05 -8.29 -7.84
N ASN A 85 -15.02 -8.61 -7.05
CA ASN A 85 -14.59 -7.75 -5.94
C ASN A 85 -13.80 -6.52 -6.43
N LEU A 86 -13.94 -5.43 -5.69
CA LEU A 86 -13.22 -4.18 -5.91
C LEU A 86 -12.25 -3.93 -4.76
N LEU A 87 -11.02 -3.55 -5.09
CA LEU A 87 -10.13 -2.91 -4.11
C LEU A 87 -10.29 -1.38 -4.24
N TRP A 88 -10.82 -0.75 -3.21
CA TRP A 88 -10.86 0.70 -3.09
C TRP A 88 -9.59 1.18 -2.40
N ASP A 89 -8.83 2.02 -3.10
CA ASP A 89 -7.45 2.44 -2.83
C ASP A 89 -6.43 1.28 -2.85
N CYS A 90 -5.17 1.61 -2.59
CA CYS A 90 -4.04 0.68 -2.62
C CYS A 90 -3.40 0.53 -1.23
N LEU A 91 -2.44 -0.38 -1.15
CA LEU A 91 -1.54 -0.56 -0.01
C LEU A 91 -0.12 -0.66 -0.52
N THR A 92 0.82 -0.15 0.27
CA THR A 92 2.25 -0.23 -0.02
C THR A 92 2.76 -1.66 0.17
N LEU A 93 2.38 -2.32 1.27
CA LEU A 93 2.81 -3.70 1.53
C LEU A 93 1.94 -4.68 0.75
N ILE A 94 2.56 -5.42 -0.15
CA ILE A 94 2.01 -6.60 -0.81
C ILE A 94 2.70 -7.83 -0.23
N ASP A 95 1.96 -8.62 0.55
CA ASP A 95 2.45 -9.86 1.17
C ASP A 95 1.63 -11.09 0.71
N ASP A 96 2.23 -12.28 0.83
CA ASP A 96 1.62 -13.54 0.39
C ASP A 96 0.31 -13.85 1.14
N ALA A 97 0.21 -13.45 2.41
CA ALA A 97 -0.99 -13.65 3.22
C ALA A 97 -2.18 -12.87 2.66
N THR A 98 -1.96 -11.60 2.30
CA THR A 98 -2.96 -10.72 1.69
C THR A 98 -3.39 -11.23 0.32
N VAL A 99 -2.41 -11.61 -0.51
CA VAL A 99 -2.70 -12.18 -1.84
C VAL A 99 -3.52 -13.47 -1.72
N THR A 100 -3.15 -14.34 -0.78
CA THR A 100 -3.85 -15.60 -0.51
C THR A 100 -5.29 -15.35 -0.07
N LEU A 101 -5.50 -14.44 0.88
CA LEU A 101 -6.84 -14.07 1.37
C LEU A 101 -7.70 -13.50 0.25
N ILE A 102 -7.20 -12.53 -0.52
CA ILE A 102 -7.95 -11.90 -1.61
C ILE A 102 -8.33 -12.94 -2.68
N ARG A 103 -7.41 -13.83 -3.06
CA ARG A 103 -7.70 -14.93 -4.00
C ARG A 103 -8.76 -15.88 -3.46
N ALA A 104 -8.67 -16.26 -2.18
CA ALA A 104 -9.66 -17.12 -1.54
C ALA A 104 -11.07 -16.50 -1.49
N LEU A 105 -11.15 -15.17 -1.45
CA LEU A 105 -12.42 -14.41 -1.48
C LEU A 105 -12.93 -14.13 -2.91
N GLY A 106 -12.31 -14.70 -3.95
CA GLY A 106 -12.75 -14.55 -5.35
C GLY A 106 -11.89 -13.63 -6.20
N GLY A 107 -10.75 -13.15 -5.70
CA GLY A 107 -9.83 -12.27 -6.45
C GLY A 107 -10.33 -10.82 -6.55
N LEU A 108 -9.69 -10.04 -7.42
CA LEU A 108 -10.09 -8.65 -7.73
C LEU A 108 -10.51 -8.57 -9.20
N ALA A 109 -11.65 -7.92 -9.46
CA ALA A 109 -12.09 -7.56 -10.79
C ALA A 109 -11.63 -6.15 -11.19
N ALA A 110 -11.45 -5.26 -10.21
CA ALA A 110 -11.02 -3.90 -10.42
C ALA A 110 -10.29 -3.33 -9.19
N ILE A 111 -9.56 -2.24 -9.42
CA ILE A 111 -8.99 -1.35 -8.40
C ILE A 111 -9.48 0.06 -8.73
N ALA A 112 -10.02 0.76 -7.73
CA ALA A 112 -10.41 2.16 -7.84
C ALA A 112 -9.52 2.97 -6.90
N ILE A 113 -8.87 4.01 -7.42
CA ILE A 113 -7.93 4.84 -6.66
C ILE A 113 -8.58 6.20 -6.42
N SER A 114 -8.62 6.66 -5.18
CA SER A 114 -9.31 7.90 -4.78
C SER A 114 -8.59 9.17 -5.22
N HIS A 115 -7.27 9.13 -5.41
CA HIS A 115 -6.45 10.25 -5.84
C HIS A 115 -5.19 9.77 -6.60
N PRO A 116 -4.56 10.64 -7.42
CA PRO A 116 -3.27 10.34 -8.05
C PRO A 116 -2.13 10.20 -7.05
#